data_AF-A0A6A6NB88-F1
#
_entry.id   AF-A0A6A6NB88-F1
#
_cell.length_a   1.000
_cell.length_b   1.000
_cell.length_c   1.000
_cell.angle_alpha   90.00
_cell.angle_beta   90.00
_cell.angle_gamma   90.00
#
_symmetry.space_group_name_H-M   'P 1'
#
loop_
_entity.id
_entity.type
_entity.pdbx_description
1 polymer ?
#
loop_
_entity_poly.entity_id
_entity_poly.type
_entity_poly.pdbx_seq_one_letter_code
_entity_poly.pdbx_strand_id
1 'polypeptide(L)'
;MKKHRITDLSRVLIFFDDHQNELKRVKQALNAGFKHLVFEDNYDTGTGDHYSLRQICDQSYIRGGGHSCFRDSDESRIRSKRKKFWEKAVDIDELCGPNEVWWGVRGWMRDNFNHSNKPISFEEHFQSSRFIESILDIYWELPPVAGPSLTHQTRYDPARTTPPIVEDGRYGLFQRLGLGRLETSVFNGYTQMVYLQISEQEN
;
A
#
# COMPACT_ATOMS: atom_id res chain seq x y z
N MET A 1 8.41 9.49 -26.56
CA MET A 1 8.51 8.04 -26.80
C MET A 1 8.74 7.63 -28.26
N LYS A 2 8.26 8.39 -29.26
CA LYS A 2 8.44 8.09 -30.69
C LYS A 2 9.91 7.86 -31.13
N LYS A 3 10.88 8.57 -30.54
CA LYS A 3 12.33 8.33 -30.78
C LYS A 3 12.78 6.91 -30.42
N HIS A 4 12.06 6.24 -29.52
CA HIS A 4 12.26 4.85 -29.12
C HIS A 4 11.26 3.89 -29.78
N ARG A 5 10.55 4.34 -30.84
CA ARG A 5 9.53 3.56 -31.59
C ARG A 5 8.35 3.07 -30.74
N ILE A 6 8.13 3.66 -29.58
CA ILE A 6 6.95 3.40 -28.75
C ILE A 6 5.86 4.38 -29.19
N THR A 7 4.83 3.83 -29.85
CA THR A 7 3.73 4.58 -30.47
C THR A 7 2.43 4.53 -29.65
N ASP A 8 2.31 3.57 -28.75
CA ASP A 8 1.14 3.36 -27.91
C ASP A 8 1.56 3.33 -26.43
N LEU A 9 1.21 4.39 -25.70
CA LEU A 9 1.54 4.54 -24.28
C LEU A 9 0.65 3.67 -23.38
N SER A 10 -0.52 3.24 -23.88
CA SER A 10 -1.38 2.31 -23.15
C SER A 10 -0.79 0.92 -23.03
N ARG A 11 0.32 0.62 -23.71
CA ARG A 11 1.04 -0.65 -23.60
C ARG A 11 2.33 -0.54 -22.79
N VAL A 12 2.59 0.63 -22.20
CA VAL A 12 3.77 0.87 -21.39
C VAL A 12 3.40 0.68 -19.92
N LEU A 13 4.17 -0.16 -19.24
CA LEU A 13 4.15 -0.32 -17.79
C LEU A 13 5.21 0.60 -17.18
N ILE A 14 4.82 1.43 -16.21
CA ILE A 14 5.74 2.26 -15.42
C ILE A 14 5.91 1.65 -14.04
N PHE A 15 7.15 1.61 -13.56
CA PHE A 15 7.50 1.17 -12.22
C PHE A 15 8.08 2.34 -11.43
N PHE A 16 7.52 2.62 -10.25
CA PHE A 16 7.99 3.65 -9.33
C PHE A 16 8.58 3.00 -8.07
N ASP A 17 9.79 3.43 -7.72
CA ASP A 17 10.60 2.99 -6.56
C ASP A 17 11.32 4.21 -5.94
N ASP A 18 10.71 5.39 -6.04
CA ASP A 18 11.37 6.68 -5.76
C ASP A 18 10.93 7.33 -4.44
N HIS A 19 10.12 6.61 -3.64
CA HIS A 19 9.57 7.05 -2.36
C HIS A 19 8.96 8.46 -2.44
N GLN A 20 8.33 8.76 -3.58
CA GLN A 20 7.55 9.98 -3.76
C GLN A 20 6.08 9.69 -3.50
N ASN A 21 5.35 10.72 -3.09
CA ASN A 21 3.90 10.71 -2.96
C ASN A 21 3.23 10.10 -4.21
N GLU A 22 2.51 9.00 -4.02
CA GLU A 22 1.93 8.23 -5.12
C GLU A 22 0.82 9.02 -5.83
N LEU A 23 0.04 9.85 -5.11
CA LEU A 23 -0.97 10.72 -5.72
C LEU A 23 -0.36 11.66 -6.78
N LYS A 24 0.82 12.21 -6.47
CA LYS A 24 1.56 13.10 -7.37
C LYS A 24 2.05 12.33 -8.59
N ARG A 25 2.55 11.10 -8.41
CA ARG A 25 3.01 10.23 -9.50
C ARG A 25 1.87 9.75 -10.39
N VAL A 26 0.72 9.39 -9.81
CA VAL A 26 -0.49 9.03 -10.56
C VAL A 26 -0.94 10.20 -11.45
N LYS A 27 -1.02 11.43 -10.90
CA LYS A 27 -1.38 12.63 -11.68
C LYS A 27 -0.40 12.88 -12.83
N GLN A 28 0.90 12.74 -12.58
CA GLN A 28 1.93 12.92 -13.62
C GLN A 28 1.81 11.86 -14.71
N ALA A 29 1.58 10.60 -14.35
CA ALA A 29 1.44 9.51 -15.30
C ALA A 29 0.17 9.65 -16.15
N LEU A 30 -0.96 10.00 -15.51
CA LEU A 30 -2.23 10.27 -16.18
C LEU A 30 -2.06 11.39 -17.22
N ASN A 31 -1.52 12.54 -16.81
CA ASN A 31 -1.28 13.68 -17.70
C ASN A 31 -0.32 13.36 -18.85
N ALA A 32 0.58 12.39 -18.67
CA ALA A 32 1.49 11.93 -19.71
C ALA A 32 0.88 10.84 -20.62
N GLY A 33 -0.36 10.41 -20.36
CA GLY A 33 -1.09 9.44 -21.16
C GLY A 33 -0.74 7.97 -20.85
N PHE A 34 -0.15 7.68 -19.70
CA PHE A 34 0.12 6.31 -19.26
C PHE A 34 -1.04 5.73 -18.47
N LYS A 35 -1.27 4.43 -18.65
CA LYS A 35 -2.38 3.71 -18.01
C LYS A 35 -1.95 2.70 -16.97
N HIS A 36 -0.77 2.09 -17.12
CA HIS A 36 -0.34 0.97 -16.29
C HIS A 36 0.81 1.38 -15.38
N LEU A 37 0.56 1.39 -14.08
CA LEU A 37 1.52 1.82 -13.06
C LEU A 37 1.73 0.70 -12.05
N VAL A 38 2.97 0.56 -11.59
CA VAL A 38 3.32 -0.23 -10.42
C VAL A 38 4.07 0.68 -9.46
N PHE A 39 3.63 0.67 -8.22
CA PHE A 39 4.32 1.32 -7.12
C PHE A 39 4.91 0.25 -6.20
N GLU A 40 6.17 0.46 -5.84
CA GLU A 40 6.83 -0.16 -4.70
C GLU A 40 6.43 0.62 -3.43
N ASP A 41 6.34 -0.08 -2.29
CA ASP A 41 6.04 0.54 -0.99
C ASP A 41 4.66 1.22 -0.82
N ASN A 42 3.58 0.51 -1.18
CA ASN A 42 2.19 0.87 -0.88
C ASN A 42 1.84 0.71 0.62
N TYR A 43 2.44 1.57 1.44
CA TYR A 43 2.41 1.51 2.90
C TYR A 43 0.99 1.50 3.49
N ASP A 44 0.84 0.78 4.60
CA ASP A 44 -0.37 0.83 5.41
C ASP A 44 -0.58 2.20 6.06
N THR A 45 -1.82 2.53 6.40
CA THR A 45 -2.14 3.80 7.07
C THR A 45 -1.43 3.95 8.41
N GLY A 46 -0.90 5.14 8.68
CA GLY A 46 -0.13 5.44 9.88
C GLY A 46 1.38 5.16 9.79
N THR A 47 1.86 4.61 8.68
CA THR A 47 3.30 4.31 8.49
C THR A 47 3.80 4.72 7.10
N GLY A 48 5.08 4.48 6.82
CA GLY A 48 5.70 4.80 5.55
C GLY A 48 6.36 6.18 5.51
N ASP A 49 7.12 6.42 4.47
CA ASP A 49 7.87 7.66 4.25
C ASP A 49 7.30 8.53 3.12
N HIS A 50 6.22 8.08 2.48
CA HIS A 50 5.46 8.85 1.52
C HIS A 50 3.97 8.48 1.58
N TYR A 51 3.14 9.32 0.96
CA TYR A 51 1.70 9.14 0.93
C TYR A 51 1.31 8.12 -0.15
N SER A 52 1.00 6.90 0.30
CA SER A 52 0.66 5.75 -0.53
C SER A 52 -0.82 5.71 -0.92
N LEU A 53 -1.17 4.88 -1.90
CA LEU A 53 -2.52 4.65 -2.39
C LEU A 53 -3.39 3.98 -1.34
N ARG A 54 -2.83 3.06 -0.56
CA ARG A 54 -3.55 2.47 0.57
C ARG A 54 -3.89 3.52 1.62
N GLN A 55 -2.98 4.45 1.92
CA GLN A 55 -3.29 5.60 2.76
C GLN A 55 -4.36 6.50 2.15
N ILE A 56 -4.35 6.72 0.83
CA ILE A 56 -5.33 7.57 0.13
C ILE A 56 -6.72 6.94 0.14
N CYS A 57 -6.81 5.65 -0.18
CA CYS A 57 -8.05 4.89 -0.33
C CYS A 57 -8.60 4.35 1.00
N ASP A 58 -7.84 4.47 2.09
CA ASP A 58 -8.33 4.19 3.43
C ASP A 58 -9.40 5.22 3.80
N GLN A 59 -10.66 4.83 3.73
CA GLN A 59 -11.81 5.69 3.96
C GLN A 59 -12.88 4.93 4.75
N SER A 60 -13.69 5.63 5.54
CA SER A 60 -14.70 5.02 6.41
C SER A 60 -15.80 4.24 5.68
N TYR A 61 -16.07 4.56 4.41
CA TYR A 61 -17.02 3.82 3.58
C TYR A 61 -16.37 2.63 2.84
N ILE A 62 -15.05 2.49 2.89
CA ILE A 62 -14.32 1.36 2.32
C ILE A 62 -14.22 0.26 3.38
N ARG A 63 -14.51 -0.98 3.00
CA ARG A 63 -14.44 -2.11 3.92
C ARG A 63 -13.02 -2.26 4.47
N GLY A 64 -12.89 -2.20 5.80
CA GLY A 64 -11.61 -2.30 6.48
C GLY A 64 -10.81 -0.98 6.54
N GLY A 65 -11.36 0.08 5.96
CA GLY A 65 -10.85 1.44 6.10
C GLY A 65 -11.63 2.27 7.12
N GLY A 66 -11.14 3.48 7.39
CA GLY A 66 -11.57 4.31 8.50
C GLY A 66 -11.10 3.74 9.84
N HIS A 67 -10.48 4.59 10.65
CA HIS A 67 -9.84 4.15 11.88
C HIS A 67 -10.35 4.91 13.11
N SER A 68 -10.43 4.17 14.22
CA SER A 68 -10.82 4.69 15.52
C SER A 68 -9.58 4.98 16.35
N CYS A 69 -9.41 6.23 16.79
CA CYS A 69 -8.27 6.65 17.61
C CYS A 69 -8.49 6.47 19.12
N PHE A 70 -9.60 5.86 19.53
CA PHE A 70 -9.87 5.58 20.94
C PHE A 70 -8.98 4.44 21.45
N ARG A 71 -8.22 4.69 22.53
CA ARG A 71 -7.25 3.74 23.10
C ARG A 71 -7.90 2.47 23.68
N ASP A 72 -9.14 2.57 24.12
CA ASP A 72 -9.96 1.49 24.69
C ASP A 72 -10.82 0.77 23.64
N SER A 73 -10.68 1.11 22.35
CA SER A 73 -11.39 0.44 21.26
C SER A 73 -10.91 -0.98 20.98
N ASP A 74 -11.75 -1.75 20.30
CA ASP A 74 -11.38 -3.06 19.77
C ASP A 74 -10.23 -2.98 18.75
N GLU A 75 -10.18 -1.92 17.95
CA GLU A 75 -9.09 -1.70 16.99
C GLU A 75 -7.75 -1.57 17.73
N SER A 76 -7.68 -0.71 18.75
CA SER A 76 -6.50 -0.53 19.59
C SER A 76 -6.03 -1.86 20.20
N ARG A 77 -6.96 -2.63 20.77
CA ARG A 77 -6.67 -3.94 21.37
C ARG A 77 -6.15 -4.95 20.36
N ILE A 78 -6.75 -5.03 19.17
CA ILE A 78 -6.34 -5.96 18.10
C ILE A 78 -4.96 -5.59 17.56
N ARG A 79 -4.74 -4.31 17.24
CA ARG A 79 -3.46 -3.82 16.74
C ARG A 79 -2.32 -4.04 17.74
N SER A 80 -2.55 -3.77 19.02
CA SER A 80 -1.57 -4.02 20.09
C SER A 80 -1.14 -5.49 20.18
N LYS A 81 -2.05 -6.43 19.87
CA LYS A 81 -1.69 -7.86 19.79
C LYS A 81 -0.86 -8.15 18.54
N ARG A 82 -1.25 -7.60 17.40
CA ARG A 82 -0.57 -7.83 16.10
C ARG A 82 0.85 -7.27 16.08
N LYS A 83 1.09 -6.11 16.68
CA LYS A 83 2.42 -5.48 16.82
C LYS A 83 3.47 -6.38 17.48
N LYS A 84 3.05 -7.34 18.30
CA LYS A 84 3.95 -8.32 18.94
C LYS A 84 4.47 -9.40 17.99
N PHE A 85 3.79 -9.61 16.86
CA PHE A 85 4.09 -10.68 15.92
C PHE A 85 4.64 -10.17 14.58
N TRP A 86 4.23 -8.97 14.17
CA TRP A 86 4.55 -8.42 12.85
C TRP A 86 5.28 -7.09 12.98
N GLU A 87 6.45 -7.00 12.36
CA GLU A 87 7.36 -5.85 12.45
C GLU A 87 6.71 -4.58 11.91
N LYS A 88 6.03 -4.66 10.76
CA LYS A 88 5.35 -3.53 10.13
C LYS A 88 3.90 -3.34 10.59
N ALA A 89 3.41 -4.13 11.55
CA ALA A 89 2.12 -3.80 12.15
C ALA A 89 2.22 -2.44 12.87
N VAL A 90 1.10 -1.72 12.87
CA VAL A 90 0.98 -0.36 13.42
C VAL A 90 0.03 -0.41 14.60
N ASP A 91 0.47 0.04 15.77
CA ASP A 91 -0.40 0.21 16.94
C ASP A 91 -1.19 1.52 16.91
N ILE A 92 -2.02 1.78 17.92
CA ILE A 92 -2.86 2.98 17.92
C ILE A 92 -2.05 4.26 18.10
N ASP A 93 -0.94 4.19 18.82
CA ASP A 93 -0.07 5.34 19.06
C ASP A 93 0.66 5.71 17.77
N GLU A 94 1.09 4.73 16.97
CA GLU A 94 1.67 4.91 15.64
C GLU A 94 0.63 5.43 14.63
N LEU A 95 -0.57 4.85 14.61
CA LEU A 95 -1.63 5.18 13.66
C LEU A 95 -2.17 6.60 13.80
N CYS A 96 -2.44 7.02 15.05
CA CYS A 96 -3.24 8.21 15.32
C CYS A 96 -2.40 9.39 15.82
N GLY A 97 -2.72 10.58 15.32
CA GLY A 97 -2.18 11.85 15.81
C GLY A 97 -3.15 12.62 16.72
N PRO A 98 -2.80 13.86 17.08
CA PRO A 98 -3.68 14.78 17.83
C PRO A 98 -5.01 15.00 17.10
N ASN A 99 -6.11 15.13 17.84
CA ASN A 99 -7.46 15.30 17.27
C ASN A 99 -7.91 14.13 16.38
N GLU A 100 -7.51 12.90 16.74
CA GLU A 100 -7.98 11.67 16.10
C GLU A 100 -7.64 11.57 14.60
N VAL A 101 -6.54 12.21 14.20
CA VAL A 101 -6.06 12.19 12.81
C VAL A 101 -5.38 10.86 12.51
N TRP A 102 -6.08 9.95 11.83
CA TRP A 102 -5.52 8.66 11.40
C TRP A 102 -5.07 8.65 9.94
N TRP A 103 -5.59 9.55 9.10
CA TRP A 103 -5.29 9.56 7.66
C TRP A 103 -3.84 9.92 7.36
N GLY A 104 -3.34 9.42 6.21
CA GLY A 104 -1.94 9.54 5.86
C GLY A 104 -1.03 8.96 6.95
N VAL A 105 -0.02 9.72 7.36
CA VAL A 105 0.72 9.45 8.60
C VAL A 105 0.38 10.51 9.64
N ARG A 106 -0.64 10.25 10.44
CA ARG A 106 -1.12 11.16 11.50
C ARG A 106 -1.45 12.56 10.96
N GLY A 107 -2.16 12.62 9.83
CA GLY A 107 -2.55 13.86 9.17
C GLY A 107 -1.49 14.47 8.24
N TRP A 108 -0.35 13.80 8.05
CA TRP A 108 0.69 14.26 7.15
C TRP A 108 0.69 13.50 5.84
N MET A 109 0.68 14.24 4.73
CA MET A 109 1.03 13.77 3.41
C MET A 109 2.55 13.85 3.26
N ARG A 110 3.23 12.72 3.43
CA ARG A 110 4.68 12.61 3.29
C ARG A 110 5.08 12.49 1.82
N ASP A 111 6.27 12.99 1.49
CA ASP A 111 6.88 12.93 0.16
C ASP A 111 8.41 12.87 0.30
N ASN A 112 9.07 12.29 -0.70
CA ASN A 112 10.52 12.27 -0.85
C ASN A 112 11.27 11.72 0.38
N PHE A 113 11.05 10.43 0.69
CA PHE A 113 11.66 9.79 1.86
C PHE A 113 11.37 10.54 3.17
N ASN A 114 10.15 11.05 3.33
CA ASN A 114 9.70 11.84 4.47
C ASN A 114 10.52 13.14 4.70
N HIS A 115 11.27 13.60 3.69
CA HIS A 115 12.00 14.87 3.75
C HIS A 115 11.12 16.07 3.36
N SER A 116 9.96 15.84 2.76
CA SER A 116 9.04 16.90 2.33
C SER A 116 7.61 16.53 2.72
N ASN A 117 7.08 17.18 3.76
CA ASN A 117 5.79 16.79 4.35
C ASN A 117 4.82 17.96 4.35
N LYS A 118 3.57 17.70 3.98
CA LYS A 118 2.48 18.68 4.05
C LYS A 118 1.41 18.19 5.02
N PRO A 119 0.97 18.99 6.00
CA PRO A 119 -0.20 18.65 6.79
C PRO A 119 -1.44 18.73 5.89
N ILE A 120 -2.33 17.75 6.00
CA ILE A 120 -3.57 17.67 5.21
C ILE A 120 -4.77 17.53 6.14
N SER A 121 -5.83 18.26 5.81
CA SER A 121 -7.13 18.10 6.45
C SER A 121 -7.80 16.79 6.02
N PHE A 122 -8.80 16.35 6.79
CA PHE A 122 -9.65 15.22 6.40
C PHE A 122 -10.31 15.46 5.03
N GLU A 123 -10.77 16.69 4.78
CA GLU A 123 -11.38 17.06 3.50
C GLU A 123 -10.39 16.91 2.34
N GLU A 124 -9.15 17.39 2.46
CA GLU A 124 -8.12 17.21 1.42
C GLU A 124 -7.79 15.73 1.17
N HIS A 125 -7.73 14.94 2.24
CA HIS A 125 -7.54 13.49 2.17
C HIS A 125 -8.70 12.82 1.42
N PHE A 126 -9.94 13.14 1.79
CA PHE A 126 -11.15 12.63 1.15
C PHE A 126 -11.22 13.00 -0.33
N GLN A 127 -10.94 14.26 -0.68
CA GLN A 127 -10.89 14.71 -2.08
C GLN A 127 -9.80 14.00 -2.88
N SER A 128 -8.66 13.68 -2.24
CA SER A 128 -7.62 12.87 -2.89
C SER A 128 -8.11 11.46 -3.21
N SER A 129 -8.86 10.82 -2.30
CA SER A 129 -9.50 9.53 -2.55
C SER A 129 -10.53 9.60 -3.67
N ARG A 130 -11.40 10.62 -3.66
CA ARG A 130 -12.39 10.84 -4.72
C ARG A 130 -11.74 10.97 -6.10
N PHE A 131 -10.65 11.71 -6.18
CA PHE A 131 -9.88 11.82 -7.40
C PHE A 131 -9.34 10.47 -7.86
N ILE A 132 -8.66 9.71 -7.00
CA ILE A 132 -8.14 8.39 -7.37
C ILE A 132 -9.27 7.48 -7.84
N GLU A 133 -10.36 7.38 -7.08
CA GLU A 133 -11.51 6.56 -7.45
C GLU A 133 -12.14 6.95 -8.80
N SER A 134 -12.10 8.23 -9.17
CA SER A 134 -12.66 8.69 -10.44
C SER A 134 -11.88 8.20 -11.67
N ILE A 135 -10.58 7.92 -11.53
CA ILE A 135 -9.69 7.53 -12.65
C ILE A 135 -9.25 6.07 -12.60
N LEU A 136 -9.63 5.34 -11.55
CA LEU A 136 -9.11 4.02 -11.24
C LEU A 136 -9.96 2.93 -11.92
N ASP A 137 -9.37 2.24 -12.90
CA ASP A 137 -10.00 1.09 -13.55
C ASP A 137 -9.73 -0.20 -12.76
N ILE A 138 -8.47 -0.38 -12.31
CA ILE A 138 -8.00 -1.56 -11.58
C ILE A 138 -7.09 -1.12 -10.45
N TYR A 139 -7.35 -1.66 -9.26
CA TYR A 139 -6.44 -1.63 -8.12
C TYR A 139 -6.13 -3.07 -7.72
N TRP A 140 -4.85 -3.45 -7.74
CA TRP A 140 -4.44 -4.80 -7.39
C TRP A 140 -3.13 -4.80 -6.60
N GLU A 141 -3.20 -5.18 -5.33
CA GLU A 141 -2.02 -5.35 -4.48
C GLU A 141 -1.40 -6.72 -4.72
N LEU A 142 -0.08 -6.73 -4.96
CA LEU A 142 0.65 -7.97 -5.20
C LEU A 142 0.68 -8.79 -3.91
N PRO A 143 0.21 -10.05 -3.95
CA PRO A 143 0.19 -10.90 -2.78
C PRO A 143 1.61 -11.36 -2.40
N PRO A 144 1.84 -11.63 -1.10
CA PRO A 144 3.03 -12.34 -0.68
C PRO A 144 3.13 -13.71 -1.37
N VAL A 145 4.35 -14.14 -1.68
CA VAL A 145 4.58 -15.42 -2.36
C VAL A 145 4.07 -16.61 -1.53
N ALA A 146 4.30 -16.59 -0.22
CA ALA A 146 3.89 -17.66 0.68
C ALA A 146 3.60 -17.13 2.09
N GLY A 147 2.70 -17.81 2.80
CA GLY A 147 2.26 -17.41 4.13
C GLY A 147 3.34 -17.54 5.21
N PRO A 148 3.18 -16.85 6.36
CA PRO A 148 4.17 -16.85 7.44
C PRO A 148 4.44 -18.21 8.07
N SER A 149 3.47 -19.13 8.09
CA SER A 149 3.67 -20.50 8.62
C SER A 149 4.65 -21.33 7.79
N LEU A 150 4.87 -20.93 6.53
CA LEU A 150 5.77 -21.58 5.58
C LEU A 150 7.12 -20.86 5.50
N THR A 151 7.11 -19.54 5.61
CA THR A 151 8.27 -18.69 5.36
C THR A 151 8.95 -18.19 6.63
N HIS A 152 8.30 -18.31 7.78
CA HIS A 152 8.72 -17.72 9.06
C HIS A 152 8.97 -16.20 9.01
N GLN A 153 8.47 -15.52 7.98
CA GLN A 153 8.62 -14.08 7.89
C GLN A 153 7.79 -13.39 8.96
N THR A 154 8.23 -12.21 9.39
CA THR A 154 7.48 -11.36 10.33
C THR A 154 7.26 -9.95 9.79
N ARG A 155 7.68 -9.67 8.55
CA ARG A 155 7.74 -8.31 8.02
C ARG A 155 6.36 -7.70 7.84
N TYR A 156 5.43 -8.38 7.18
CA TYR A 156 4.07 -7.87 6.98
C TYR A 156 3.07 -8.45 7.96
N ASP A 157 1.93 -7.78 8.08
CA ASP A 157 0.83 -8.20 8.92
C ASP A 157 -0.31 -8.84 8.08
N PRO A 158 -0.55 -10.17 8.15
CA PRO A 158 -1.42 -10.88 7.21
C PRO A 158 -2.87 -10.45 7.16
N ALA A 159 -3.42 -9.93 8.25
CA ALA A 159 -4.79 -9.41 8.24
C ALA A 159 -4.89 -8.01 7.58
N ARG A 160 -3.78 -7.46 7.06
CA ARG A 160 -3.74 -6.23 6.26
C ARG A 160 -3.11 -6.47 4.89
N THR A 161 -2.97 -7.71 4.42
CA THR A 161 -2.49 -7.98 3.05
C THR A 161 -3.48 -8.85 2.31
N THR A 162 -3.35 -8.90 0.99
CA THR A 162 -4.01 -9.93 0.20
C THR A 162 -3.50 -11.32 0.63
N PRO A 163 -4.35 -12.37 0.52
CA PRO A 163 -3.91 -13.73 0.81
C PRO A 163 -2.69 -14.12 -0.02
N PRO A 164 -1.70 -14.83 0.57
CA PRO A 164 -0.50 -15.22 -0.14
C PRO A 164 -0.80 -16.25 -1.24
N ILE A 165 0.05 -16.30 -2.28
CA ILE A 165 -0.09 -17.25 -3.41
C ILE A 165 -0.05 -18.70 -2.90
N VAL A 166 0.90 -19.00 -2.01
CA VAL A 166 0.96 -20.27 -1.29
C VAL A 166 0.47 -20.05 0.14
N GLU A 167 -0.79 -20.41 0.38
CA GLU A 167 -1.44 -20.31 1.68
C GLU A 167 -0.71 -21.06 2.79
N ASP A 168 -0.93 -20.62 4.03
CA ASP A 168 -0.43 -21.29 5.22
C ASP A 168 -0.81 -22.78 5.26
N GLY A 169 0.10 -23.60 5.80
CA GLY A 169 -0.09 -25.06 5.89
C GLY A 169 0.08 -25.84 4.57
N ARG A 170 0.27 -25.19 3.42
CA ARG A 170 0.49 -25.85 2.11
C ARG A 170 1.92 -26.34 1.90
N TYR A 171 2.52 -27.01 2.89
CA TYR A 171 3.93 -27.45 2.90
C TYR A 171 4.32 -28.26 1.65
N GLY A 172 3.47 -29.19 1.20
CA GLY A 172 3.75 -30.01 0.02
C GLY A 172 3.87 -29.20 -1.27
N LEU A 173 3.01 -28.18 -1.45
CA LEU A 173 3.10 -27.29 -2.61
C LEU A 173 4.33 -26.39 -2.52
N PHE A 174 4.60 -25.82 -1.34
CA PHE A 174 5.77 -24.98 -1.08
C PHE A 174 7.09 -25.69 -1.42
N GLN A 175 7.22 -26.97 -1.04
CA GLN A 175 8.39 -27.79 -1.37
C GLN A 175 8.47 -28.15 -2.86
N ARG A 176 7.35 -28.52 -3.51
CA ARG A 176 7.32 -28.84 -4.95
C ARG A 176 7.71 -27.66 -5.84
N LEU A 177 7.36 -26.44 -5.44
CA LEU A 177 7.76 -25.20 -6.12
C LEU A 177 9.22 -24.82 -5.86
N GLY A 178 9.94 -25.55 -4.99
CA GLY A 178 11.33 -25.26 -4.63
C GLY A 178 11.50 -24.06 -3.68
N LEU A 179 10.40 -23.44 -3.23
CA LEU A 179 10.43 -22.26 -2.37
C LEU A 179 11.05 -22.56 -1.00
N GLY A 180 10.90 -23.79 -0.51
CA GLY A 180 11.53 -24.23 0.75
C GLY A 180 13.05 -24.36 0.71
N ARG A 181 13.68 -24.17 -0.46
CA ARG A 181 15.14 -24.14 -0.62
C ARG A 181 15.70 -22.72 -0.53
N LEU A 182 14.85 -21.69 -0.59
CA LEU A 182 15.26 -20.30 -0.46
C LEU A 182 15.57 -19.99 1.00
N GLU A 183 16.53 -19.09 1.24
CA GLU A 183 16.81 -18.61 2.59
C GLU A 183 15.60 -17.86 3.15
N THR A 184 15.35 -18.03 4.46
CA THR A 184 14.28 -17.33 5.18
C THR A 184 14.34 -15.81 5.01
N SER A 185 15.55 -15.25 4.93
CA SER A 185 15.83 -13.83 4.72
C SER A 185 15.17 -13.27 3.45
N VAL A 186 15.07 -14.08 2.39
CA VAL A 186 14.47 -13.68 1.10
C VAL A 186 13.01 -13.31 1.27
N PHE A 187 12.27 -14.04 2.12
CA PHE A 187 10.86 -13.75 2.39
C PHE A 187 10.66 -12.52 3.28
N ASN A 188 11.64 -12.19 4.12
CA ASN A 188 11.67 -10.94 4.89
C ASN A 188 12.07 -9.72 4.05
N GLY A 189 12.27 -9.86 2.74
CA GLY A 189 12.40 -8.76 1.79
C GLY A 189 11.08 -8.20 1.28
N TYR A 190 9.93 -8.65 1.81
CA TYR A 190 8.61 -8.28 1.30
C TYR A 190 8.40 -6.76 1.26
N THR A 191 8.10 -6.27 0.05
CA THR A 191 7.62 -4.91 -0.23
C THR A 191 6.15 -4.98 -0.64
N GLN A 192 5.35 -4.03 -0.14
CA GLN A 192 3.92 -3.95 -0.44
C GLN A 192 3.74 -3.31 -1.81
N MET A 193 3.75 -4.09 -2.88
CA MET A 193 3.58 -3.52 -4.22
C MET A 193 2.11 -3.41 -4.61
N VAL A 194 1.78 -2.41 -5.42
CA VAL A 194 0.45 -2.24 -6.01
C VAL A 194 0.54 -1.95 -7.50
N TYR A 195 -0.31 -2.62 -8.27
CA TYR A 195 -0.58 -2.32 -9.66
C TYR A 195 -1.85 -1.50 -9.77
N LEU A 196 -1.78 -0.43 -10.58
CA LEU A 196 -2.92 0.35 -11.00
C LEU A 196 -3.09 0.28 -12.52
N GLN A 197 -4.35 0.18 -12.94
CA GLN A 197 -4.76 0.66 -14.24
C GLN A 197 -5.58 1.94 -14.06
N ILE A 198 -5.21 2.99 -14.77
CA ILE A 198 -5.89 4.30 -14.73
C ILE A 198 -6.32 4.77 -16.11
N SER A 199 -7.38 5.56 -16.14
CA SER A 199 -7.92 6.19 -17.34
C SER A 199 -8.47 7.58 -17.03
N GLU A 200 -8.42 8.49 -18.02
CA GLU A 200 -9.20 9.73 -17.94
C GLU A 200 -10.67 9.40 -18.13
N GLN A 201 -11.56 10.05 -17.39
CA GLN A 201 -12.99 9.95 -17.66
C GLN A 201 -13.30 10.60 -19.01
N GLU A 202 -13.96 9.86 -19.90
CA GLU A 202 -14.60 10.45 -21.08
C GLU A 202 -15.75 11.34 -20.59
N ASN A 203 -15.62 12.66 -20.78
CA ASN A 203 -16.70 13.63 -20.56
C ASN A 203 -17.78 13.52 -21.64
#